data_AF-A0A482WU35-F1
#
_entry.id   AF-A0A482WU35-F1
#
_cell.length_a   1.000
_cell.length_b   1.000
_cell.length_c   1.000
_cell.angle_alpha   90.00
_cell.angle_beta   90.00
_cell.angle_gamma   90.00
#
_symmetry.space_group_name_H-M   'P 1'
#
loop_
_entity.id
_entity.type
_entity.pdbx_description
1 polymer ?
#
loop_
_entity_poly.entity_id
_entity_poly.type
_entity_poly.pdbx_seq_one_letter_code
_entity_poly.pdbx_strand_id
1 'polypeptide(L)'
;MLSALKSSPIGRCIAFLMAMNFFLSGLVINLAQCLLYYGLRPFSKYAYRKINYYLAYSLYSQLVFMAEWWSGTDVHVYIDKDDFKKYYGKEHGYLVMNHRYDVDWLVGWIFCDRIKVLGNCKAYAKKSIQYLPTMGYAWKFAESVFLERNWDKDREAIGTQVRELAQYPDPIW
;
A
#
# COMPACT_ATOMS: atom_id res chain seq x y z
N MET A 1 18.14 5.50 24.54
CA MET A 1 17.27 4.44 25.11
C MET A 1 16.77 3.46 24.05
N LEU A 2 16.03 3.90 23.00
CA LEU A 2 15.53 3.02 21.94
C LEU A 2 16.62 2.31 21.12
N SER A 3 17.74 2.98 20.79
CA SER A 3 18.85 2.36 20.05
C SER A 3 19.46 1.17 20.81
N ALA A 4 19.70 1.32 22.11
CA ALA A 4 20.20 0.24 22.97
C ALA A 4 19.19 -0.93 23.12
N LEU A 5 17.88 -0.63 23.13
CA LEU A 5 16.84 -1.64 23.12
C LEU A 5 16.86 -2.45 21.81
N LYS A 6 16.96 -1.79 20.65
CA LYS A 6 16.95 -2.44 19.33
C LYS A 6 18.13 -3.40 19.13
N SER A 7 19.30 -3.10 19.69
CA SER A 7 20.48 -3.99 19.62
C SER A 7 20.48 -5.13 20.64
N SER A 8 19.57 -5.08 21.63
CA SER A 8 19.45 -6.11 22.67
C SER A 8 18.73 -7.37 22.17
N PRO A 9 18.87 -8.52 22.85
CA PRO A 9 18.07 -9.71 22.58
C PRO A 9 16.56 -9.45 22.63
N ILE A 10 16.12 -8.61 23.58
CA ILE A 10 14.70 -8.21 23.71
C ILE A 10 14.23 -7.45 22.47
N GLY A 11 15.03 -6.52 21.96
CA GLY A 11 14.73 -5.79 20.73
C GLY A 11 14.60 -6.71 19.52
N ARG A 12 15.48 -7.72 19.41
CA ARG A 12 15.38 -8.75 18.37
C ARG A 12 14.11 -9.59 18.50
N CYS A 13 13.72 -9.97 19.72
CA CYS A 13 12.46 -10.66 19.96
C CYS A 13 11.25 -9.79 19.56
N ILE A 14 11.26 -8.50 19.87
CA ILE A 14 10.18 -7.58 19.47
C ILE A 14 10.08 -7.49 17.94
N ALA A 15 11.20 -7.28 17.24
CA ALA A 15 11.21 -7.23 15.77
C ALA A 15 10.70 -8.56 15.16
N PHE A 16 11.07 -9.69 15.74
CA PHE A 16 10.57 -11.00 15.33
C PHE A 16 9.06 -11.13 15.53
N LEU A 17 8.53 -10.70 16.67
CA LEU A 17 7.08 -10.70 16.93
C LEU A 17 6.33 -9.77 15.98
N MET A 18 6.89 -8.60 15.64
CA MET A 18 6.32 -7.70 14.63
C MET A 18 6.28 -8.37 13.26
N ALA A 19 7.33 -9.06 12.85
CA ALA A 19 7.36 -9.83 11.60
C ALA A 19 6.34 -10.96 11.61
N MET A 20 6.25 -11.75 12.68
CA MET A 20 5.24 -12.80 12.83
C MET A 20 3.82 -12.24 12.75
N ASN A 21 3.55 -11.13 13.44
CA ASN A 21 2.28 -10.44 13.39
C ASN A 21 1.94 -10.02 11.95
N PHE A 22 2.89 -9.43 11.23
CA PHE A 22 2.71 -9.03 9.83
C PHE A 22 2.36 -10.21 8.93
N PHE A 23 3.07 -11.33 9.06
CA PHE A 23 2.80 -12.50 8.23
C PHE A 23 1.46 -13.16 8.57
N LEU A 24 1.17 -13.38 9.85
CA LEU A 24 -0.07 -14.01 10.29
C LEU A 24 -1.29 -13.15 9.95
N SER A 25 -1.25 -11.87 10.33
CA SER A 25 -2.35 -10.94 10.03
C SER A 25 -2.51 -10.74 8.52
N GLY A 26 -1.41 -10.67 7.76
CA GLY A 26 -1.45 -10.58 6.31
C GLY A 26 -2.12 -11.77 5.64
N LEU A 27 -1.90 -13.00 6.12
CA LEU A 27 -2.60 -14.19 5.61
C LEU A 27 -4.10 -14.17 5.93
N VAL A 28 -4.48 -13.76 7.14
CA VAL A 28 -5.89 -13.59 7.53
C VAL A 28 -6.58 -12.52 6.68
N ILE A 29 -5.92 -11.37 6.50
CA ILE A 29 -6.40 -10.28 5.64
C ILE A 29 -6.55 -10.77 4.21
N ASN A 30 -5.55 -11.46 3.65
CA ASN A 30 -5.63 -11.99 2.29
C ASN A 30 -6.77 -12.99 2.10
N LEU A 31 -7.05 -13.83 3.10
CA LEU A 31 -8.21 -14.72 3.06
C LEU A 31 -9.50 -13.90 3.00
N ALA A 32 -9.66 -12.88 3.85
CA ALA A 32 -10.81 -11.99 3.80
C ALA A 32 -10.93 -11.26 2.46
N GLN A 33 -9.82 -10.74 1.92
CA GLN A 33 -9.77 -10.09 0.62
C GLN A 33 -10.16 -11.05 -0.51
N CYS A 34 -9.70 -12.30 -0.47
CA CYS A 34 -10.07 -13.34 -1.41
C CYS A 34 -11.58 -13.61 -1.38
N LEU A 35 -12.16 -13.79 -0.19
CA LEU A 35 -13.60 -13.97 -0.01
C LEU A 35 -14.40 -12.77 -0.53
N LEU A 36 -13.93 -11.54 -0.28
CA LEU A 36 -14.56 -10.34 -0.81
C LEU A 36 -14.41 -10.20 -2.34
N TYR A 37 -13.27 -10.62 -2.89
CA TYR A 37 -12.99 -10.52 -4.32
C TYR A 37 -13.85 -11.47 -5.15
N TYR A 38 -14.04 -12.71 -4.69
CA TYR A 38 -14.88 -13.69 -5.38
C TYR A 38 -16.35 -13.60 -4.95
N GLY A 39 -16.62 -13.17 -3.72
CA GLY A 39 -17.96 -13.06 -3.15
C GLY A 39 -18.61 -11.71 -3.41
N LEU A 40 -18.03 -10.60 -2.95
CA LEU A 40 -18.70 -9.29 -2.96
C LEU A 40 -18.47 -8.49 -4.26
N ARG A 41 -17.25 -8.51 -4.80
CA ARG A 41 -16.86 -7.71 -5.97
C ARG A 41 -17.75 -7.92 -7.22
N PRO A 42 -18.20 -9.15 -7.57
CA PRO A 42 -19.07 -9.35 -8.73
C PRO A 42 -20.43 -8.65 -8.60
N PHE A 43 -20.93 -8.46 -7.38
CA PHE A 43 -22.22 -7.81 -7.12
C PHE A 43 -22.08 -6.31 -6.86
N SER A 44 -21.01 -5.89 -6.18
CA SER A 44 -20.76 -4.48 -5.88
C SER A 44 -19.26 -4.16 -5.79
N LYS A 45 -18.72 -3.60 -6.87
CA LYS A 45 -17.35 -3.04 -6.87
C LYS A 45 -17.20 -1.92 -5.84
N TYR A 46 -18.25 -1.10 -5.62
CA TYR A 46 -18.24 -0.03 -4.64
C TYR A 46 -18.03 -0.55 -3.22
N ALA A 47 -18.88 -1.49 -2.77
CA ALA A 47 -18.79 -2.04 -1.42
C ALA A 47 -17.48 -2.81 -1.23
N TYR A 48 -17.07 -3.58 -2.26
CA TYR A 48 -15.78 -4.25 -2.28
C TYR A 48 -14.62 -3.27 -2.04
N ARG A 49 -14.52 -2.19 -2.84
CA ARG A 49 -13.44 -1.20 -2.72
C ARG A 49 -13.45 -0.49 -1.36
N LYS A 50 -14.63 -0.13 -0.85
CA LYS A 50 -14.80 0.50 0.48
C LYS A 50 -14.31 -0.38 1.63
N ILE A 51 -14.67 -1.66 1.64
CA ILE A 51 -14.24 -2.59 2.70
C ILE A 51 -12.75 -2.92 2.52
N ASN A 52 -12.34 -3.18 1.28
CA ASN A 52 -10.96 -3.55 0.97
C ASN A 52 -9.96 -2.44 1.30
N TYR A 53 -10.36 -1.17 1.25
CA TYR A 53 -9.56 -0.05 1.77
C TYR A 53 -9.07 -0.30 3.19
N TYR A 54 -9.96 -0.68 4.11
CA TYR A 54 -9.61 -0.89 5.51
C TYR A 54 -8.74 -2.14 5.71
N LEU A 55 -8.98 -3.19 4.93
CA LEU A 55 -8.14 -4.39 4.93
C LEU A 55 -6.72 -4.08 4.46
N ALA A 56 -6.59 -3.34 3.35
CA ALA A 56 -5.33 -2.88 2.82
C ALA A 56 -4.61 -1.96 3.82
N TYR A 57 -5.32 -0.96 4.37
CA TYR A 57 -4.79 -0.06 5.40
C TYR A 57 -4.25 -0.83 6.61
N SER A 58 -4.98 -1.83 7.12
CA SER A 58 -4.59 -2.64 8.28
C SER A 58 -3.30 -3.43 8.05
N LEU A 59 -3.01 -3.81 6.80
CA LEU A 59 -1.75 -4.46 6.45
C LEU A 59 -0.62 -3.44 6.23
N TYR A 60 -0.90 -2.38 5.45
CA TYR A 60 0.13 -1.42 5.03
C TYR A 60 0.63 -0.56 6.20
N SER A 61 -0.27 -0.19 7.12
CA SER A 61 0.06 0.58 8.32
C SER A 61 1.08 -0.12 9.22
N GLN A 62 1.17 -1.46 9.19
CA GLN A 62 2.20 -2.19 9.92
C GLN A 62 3.61 -1.90 9.38
N LEU A 63 3.75 -1.77 8.06
CA LEU A 63 5.03 -1.42 7.43
C LEU A 63 5.37 0.06 7.62
N VAL A 64 4.37 0.94 7.54
CA VAL A 64 4.53 2.37 7.87
C VAL A 64 4.97 2.54 9.33
N PHE A 65 4.33 1.84 10.26
CA PHE A 65 4.72 1.81 11.67
C PHE A 65 6.15 1.30 11.85
N MET A 66 6.54 0.24 11.17
CA MET A 66 7.93 -0.25 11.20
C MET A 66 8.93 0.80 10.66
N ALA A 67 8.54 1.54 9.62
CA ALA A 67 9.39 2.58 9.04
C ALA A 67 9.56 3.77 9.99
N GLU A 68 8.46 4.39 10.45
CA GLU A 68 8.55 5.61 11.25
C GLU A 68 8.95 5.30 12.70
N TRP A 69 8.29 4.35 13.35
CA TRP A 69 8.51 4.07 14.77
C TRP A 69 9.71 3.15 15.01
N TRP A 70 9.77 2.01 14.31
CA TRP A 70 10.82 1.02 14.58
C TRP A 70 12.16 1.36 13.95
N SER A 71 12.22 1.95 12.76
CA SER A 71 13.49 2.39 12.19
C SER A 71 13.90 3.76 12.77
N GLY A 72 12.92 4.64 13.01
CA GLY A 72 13.16 6.05 13.32
C GLY A 72 13.28 6.92 12.06
N THR A 73 12.78 6.45 10.91
CA THR A 73 12.72 7.26 9.69
C THR A 73 11.76 8.43 9.91
N ASP A 74 12.25 9.64 9.67
CA ASP A 74 11.39 10.82 9.56
C ASP A 74 11.33 11.28 8.10
N VAL A 75 10.12 11.60 7.65
CA VAL A 75 9.85 12.10 6.30
C VAL A 75 9.42 13.54 6.42
N HIS A 76 10.09 14.45 5.71
CA HIS A 76 9.68 15.86 5.65
C HIS A 76 9.12 16.16 4.27
N VAL A 77 7.89 16.67 4.23
CA VAL A 77 7.21 17.06 2.99
C VAL A 77 7.14 18.57 2.93
N TYR A 78 7.75 19.14 1.90
CA TYR A 78 7.73 20.57 1.64
C TYR A 78 6.67 20.88 0.60
N ILE A 79 5.61 21.56 1.03
CA ILE A 79 4.46 21.88 0.19
C ILE A 79 3.79 23.16 0.66
N ASP A 80 3.15 23.88 -0.26
CA ASP A 80 2.25 24.96 0.08
C ASP A 80 1.08 24.47 0.95
N LYS A 81 0.78 25.21 2.02
CA LYS A 81 -0.21 24.78 3.02
C LYS A 81 -1.64 24.86 2.51
N ASP A 82 -1.94 25.78 1.61
CA ASP A 82 -3.27 25.96 1.06
C ASP A 82 -3.54 24.88 0.01
N ASP A 83 -2.56 24.56 -0.83
CA ASP A 83 -2.63 23.44 -1.76
C ASP A 83 -2.76 22.10 -1.02
N PHE A 84 -1.96 21.87 0.02
CA PHE A 84 -2.05 20.66 0.84
C PHE A 84 -3.46 20.46 1.40
N LYS A 85 -4.05 21.52 1.97
CA LYS A 85 -5.41 21.46 2.52
C LYS A 85 -6.46 21.27 1.43
N LYS A 86 -6.26 21.79 0.23
CA LYS A 86 -7.27 21.79 -0.83
C LYS A 86 -7.30 20.48 -1.61
N TYR A 87 -6.15 19.92 -1.97
CA TYR A 87 -6.05 18.83 -2.95
C TYR A 87 -5.63 17.49 -2.33
N TYR A 88 -4.73 17.50 -1.35
CA TYR A 88 -4.04 16.28 -0.93
C TYR A 88 -4.94 15.35 -0.12
N GLY A 89 -5.07 14.10 -0.60
CA GLY A 89 -5.98 13.10 -0.06
C GLY A 89 -7.47 13.37 -0.32
N LYS A 90 -7.82 14.38 -1.12
CA LYS A 90 -9.20 14.79 -1.42
C LYS A 90 -9.63 14.49 -2.85
N GLU A 91 -8.68 14.32 -3.75
CA GLU A 91 -8.89 13.91 -5.14
C GLU A 91 -7.97 12.74 -5.50
N HIS A 92 -8.18 12.14 -6.66
CA HIS A 92 -7.24 11.15 -7.19
C HIS A 92 -5.91 11.83 -7.53
N GLY A 93 -4.82 11.33 -6.99
CA GLY A 93 -3.47 11.79 -7.26
C GLY A 93 -2.70 10.78 -8.11
N TYR A 94 -1.73 11.28 -8.89
CA TYR A 94 -0.73 10.43 -9.54
C TYR A 94 0.65 10.86 -9.05
N LEU A 95 1.26 10.04 -8.20
CA LEU A 95 2.54 10.35 -7.61
C LEU A 95 3.70 9.93 -8.53
N VAL A 96 4.39 10.91 -9.10
CA VAL A 96 5.64 10.68 -9.86
C VAL A 96 6.82 10.92 -8.94
N MET A 97 7.61 9.87 -8.70
CA MET A 97 8.80 9.94 -7.85
C MET A 97 10.03 9.54 -8.63
N ASN A 98 11.18 10.13 -8.30
CA ASN A 98 12.46 9.51 -8.61
C ASN A 98 12.60 8.19 -7.85
N HIS A 99 13.21 7.18 -8.46
CA HIS A 99 13.45 5.88 -7.83
C HIS A 99 14.95 5.59 -7.78
N ARG A 100 15.54 5.67 -6.58
CA ARG A 100 16.96 5.49 -6.30
C ARG A 100 17.23 4.35 -5.33
N TYR A 101 16.33 4.10 -4.37
CA TYR A 101 16.52 3.10 -3.32
C TYR A 101 15.34 2.13 -3.26
N ASP A 102 15.61 0.92 -2.78
CA ASP A 102 14.61 -0.14 -2.68
C ASP A 102 13.45 0.17 -1.73
N VAL A 103 13.60 1.17 -0.86
CA VAL A 103 12.60 1.59 0.14
C VAL A 103 11.81 2.84 -0.27
N ASP A 104 12.03 3.40 -1.47
CA ASP A 104 11.37 4.63 -1.89
C ASP A 104 9.84 4.52 -1.89
N TRP A 105 9.31 3.34 -2.23
CA TRP A 105 7.87 3.07 -2.20
C TRP A 105 7.29 3.18 -0.78
N LEU A 106 8.07 2.85 0.25
CA LEU A 106 7.66 2.95 1.64
C LEU A 106 7.59 4.42 2.10
N VAL A 107 8.46 5.29 1.57
CA VAL A 107 8.36 6.73 1.78
C VAL A 107 7.06 7.28 1.16
N GLY A 108 6.72 6.82 -0.04
CA GLY A 108 5.42 7.11 -0.65
C GLY A 108 4.24 6.65 0.21
N TRP A 109 4.34 5.49 0.86
CA TRP A 109 3.31 5.00 1.78
C TRP A 109 3.19 5.82 3.05
N ILE A 110 4.31 6.24 3.66
CA ILE A 110 4.31 7.17 4.81
C ILE A 110 3.56 8.45 4.42
N PHE A 111 3.84 8.98 3.22
CA PHE A 111 3.13 10.15 2.71
C PHE A 111 1.62 9.89 2.54
N CYS A 112 1.23 8.78 1.92
CA CYS A 112 -0.17 8.38 1.74
C CYS A 112 -0.90 8.15 3.07
N ASP A 113 -0.21 7.68 4.11
CA ASP A 113 -0.79 7.55 5.46
C ASP A 113 -1.12 8.92 6.06
N ARG A 114 -0.20 9.89 5.94
CA ARG A 114 -0.39 11.26 6.44
C ARG A 114 -1.56 11.99 5.79
N ILE A 115 -1.86 11.69 4.52
CA ILE A 115 -3.02 12.23 3.79
C ILE A 115 -4.24 11.31 3.83
N LYS A 116 -4.21 10.22 4.62
CA LYS A 116 -5.33 9.30 4.89
C LYS A 116 -5.85 8.54 3.65
N VAL A 117 -4.95 8.18 2.73
CA VAL A 117 -5.29 7.39 1.53
C VAL A 117 -4.50 6.09 1.41
N LEU A 118 -3.72 5.71 2.44
CA LEU A 118 -2.82 4.55 2.40
C LEU A 118 -3.49 3.27 1.89
N GLY A 119 -4.70 2.94 2.33
CA GLY A 119 -5.43 1.74 1.89
C GLY A 119 -5.79 1.73 0.39
N ASN A 120 -5.78 2.90 -0.25
CA ASN A 120 -5.99 3.09 -1.69
C ASN A 120 -4.71 3.52 -2.43
N CYS A 121 -3.54 3.49 -1.79
CA CYS A 121 -2.30 3.72 -2.50
C CYS A 121 -2.05 2.59 -3.50
N LYS A 122 -1.84 2.94 -4.79
CA LYS A 122 -1.63 1.97 -5.87
C LYS A 122 -0.23 2.13 -6.43
N ALA A 123 0.46 1.01 -6.59
CA ALA A 123 1.78 1.00 -7.19
C ALA A 123 1.78 0.25 -8.52
N TYR A 124 2.68 0.66 -9.40
CA TYR A 124 3.11 -0.14 -10.55
C TYR A 124 4.18 -1.12 -10.06
N ALA A 125 3.86 -2.42 -10.07
CA ALA A 125 4.73 -3.48 -9.58
C ALA A 125 5.06 -4.49 -10.70
N LYS A 126 6.20 -5.20 -10.55
CA LYS A 126 6.53 -6.31 -11.44
C LYS A 126 5.49 -7.41 -11.30
N LYS A 127 5.04 -8.01 -12.42
CA LYS A 127 4.04 -9.07 -12.43
C LYS A 127 4.39 -10.26 -11.54
N SER A 128 5.67 -10.58 -11.35
CA SER A 128 6.12 -11.64 -10.45
C SER A 128 5.80 -11.37 -8.97
N ILE A 129 5.70 -10.11 -8.55
CA ILE A 129 5.42 -9.73 -7.16
C ILE A 129 4.01 -10.16 -6.74
N GLN A 130 3.06 -10.27 -7.67
CA GLN A 130 1.69 -10.69 -7.36
C GLN A 130 1.60 -12.08 -6.69
N TYR A 131 2.63 -12.91 -6.85
CA TYR A 131 2.68 -14.27 -6.32
C TYR A 131 3.32 -14.34 -4.94
N LEU A 132 3.89 -13.23 -4.43
CA LEU A 132 4.44 -13.19 -3.09
C LEU A 132 3.30 -13.25 -2.06
N PRO A 133 3.40 -14.13 -1.05
CA PRO A 133 2.42 -14.18 0.02
C PRO A 133 2.40 -12.86 0.79
N THR A 134 1.29 -12.62 1.50
CA THR A 134 0.97 -11.35 2.19
C THR A 134 0.85 -10.19 1.22
N MET A 135 1.95 -9.57 0.83
CA MET A 135 1.97 -8.32 0.06
C MET A 135 1.50 -8.47 -1.39
N GLY A 136 1.99 -9.49 -2.10
CA GLY A 136 1.64 -9.70 -3.50
C GLY A 136 0.14 -9.95 -3.68
N TYR A 137 -0.42 -10.79 -2.82
CA TYR A 137 -1.86 -11.06 -2.80
C TYR A 137 -2.66 -9.83 -2.38
N ALA A 138 -2.21 -9.10 -1.35
CA ALA A 138 -2.89 -7.88 -0.93
C ALA A 138 -2.91 -6.82 -2.04
N TRP A 139 -1.83 -6.66 -2.80
CA TRP A 139 -1.78 -5.77 -3.97
C TRP A 139 -2.66 -6.26 -5.11
N LYS A 140 -2.70 -7.57 -5.36
CA LYS A 140 -3.60 -8.16 -6.36
C LYS A 140 -5.06 -7.88 -6.02
N PHE A 141 -5.47 -8.10 -4.77
CA PHE A 141 -6.83 -7.81 -4.35
C PHE A 141 -7.08 -6.29 -4.23
N ALA A 142 -6.08 -5.49 -3.92
CA ALA A 142 -6.17 -4.03 -3.99
C ALA A 142 -6.25 -3.47 -5.43
N GLU A 143 -6.32 -4.32 -6.46
CA GLU A 143 -6.37 -3.88 -7.87
C GLU A 143 -5.16 -2.98 -8.25
N SER A 144 -3.99 -3.23 -7.65
CA SER A 144 -2.73 -2.58 -8.03
C SER A 144 -2.28 -2.97 -9.44
N VAL A 145 -1.42 -2.15 -10.03
CA VAL A 145 -1.00 -2.33 -11.42
C VAL A 145 0.21 -3.24 -11.52
N PHE A 146 0.08 -4.34 -12.26
CA PHE A 146 1.17 -5.29 -12.49
C PHE A 146 1.65 -5.27 -13.94
N LEU A 147 2.97 -5.15 -14.13
CA LEU A 147 3.62 -5.00 -15.44
C LEU A 147 4.49 -6.22 -15.79
N GLU A 148 4.44 -6.65 -17.05
CA GLU A 148 5.32 -7.67 -17.63
C GLU A 148 6.72 -7.15 -17.96
N ARG A 149 6.93 -5.83 -17.91
CA ARG A 149 8.14 -5.14 -18.39
C ARG A 149 8.33 -5.30 -19.90
N ASN A 150 7.22 -5.30 -20.62
CA ASN A 150 7.18 -5.32 -22.07
C ASN A 150 6.11 -4.31 -22.52
N TRP A 151 6.53 -3.23 -23.17
CA TRP A 151 5.65 -2.12 -23.51
C TRP A 151 4.46 -2.55 -24.38
N ASP A 152 4.69 -3.40 -25.38
CA ASP A 152 3.64 -3.82 -26.31
C ASP A 152 2.53 -4.59 -25.60
N LYS A 153 2.88 -5.38 -24.59
CA LYS A 153 1.92 -6.08 -23.73
C LYS A 153 1.27 -5.16 -22.69
N ASP A 154 2.08 -4.30 -22.08
CA ASP A 154 1.68 -3.52 -20.92
C ASP A 154 0.82 -2.31 -21.32
N ARG A 155 0.98 -1.73 -22.51
CA ARG A 155 0.27 -0.51 -22.95
C ARG A 155 -1.25 -0.65 -22.85
N GLU A 156 -1.80 -1.76 -23.34
CA GLU A 156 -3.24 -2.01 -23.30
C GLU A 156 -3.72 -2.29 -21.87
N ALA A 157 -2.97 -3.10 -21.12
CA ALA A 157 -3.27 -3.45 -19.74
C ALA A 157 -3.29 -2.21 -18.83
N ILE A 158 -2.30 -1.32 -18.98
CA ILE A 158 -2.23 -0.03 -18.27
C ILE A 158 -3.47 0.81 -18.59
N GLY A 159 -3.82 0.94 -19.87
CA GLY A 159 -4.99 1.73 -20.29
C GLY A 159 -6.30 1.25 -19.63
N THR A 160 -6.50 -0.07 -19.56
CA THR A 160 -7.68 -0.65 -18.88
C THR A 160 -7.64 -0.45 -17.38
N GLN A 161 -6.48 -0.63 -16.75
CA GLN A 161 -6.35 -0.48 -15.30
C GLN A 161 -6.52 0.97 -14.85
N VAL A 162 -5.97 1.94 -15.58
CA VAL A 162 -6.18 3.38 -15.29
C VAL A 162 -7.67 3.73 -15.38
N ARG A 163 -8.41 3.20 -16.35
CA ARG A 163 -9.87 3.40 -16.43
C ARG A 163 -10.61 2.81 -15.23
N GLU A 164 -10.22 1.63 -14.75
CA GLU A 164 -10.81 1.01 -13.56
C GLU A 164 -10.48 1.78 -12.28
N LEU A 165 -9.24 2.28 -12.17
CA LEU A 165 -8.77 3.11 -11.07
C LEU A 165 -9.51 4.45 -11.00
N ALA A 166 -9.79 5.08 -12.13
CA ALA A 166 -10.60 6.30 -12.20
C ALA A 166 -12.06 6.10 -11.75
N GLN A 167 -12.52 4.85 -11.60
CA GLN A 167 -13.86 4.52 -11.08
C GLN A 167 -13.84 4.19 -9.57
N TYR A 168 -12.74 4.42 -8.87
CA TYR A 168 -12.71 4.25 -7.42
C TYR A 168 -13.60 5.29 -6.74
N PRO A 169 -14.41 4.91 -5.73
CA PRO A 169 -15.29 5.86 -5.05
C PRO A 169 -14.58 6.81 -4.10
N ASP A 170 -13.32 6.50 -3.75
CA ASP A 170 -12.49 7.27 -2.84
C ASP A 170 -11.19 7.65 -3.54
N PRO A 171 -10.51 8.73 -3.09
CA PRO A 171 -9.19 9.10 -3.56
C PRO A 171 -8.22 7.90 -3.63
N ILE A 172 -7.47 7.86 -4.73
CA ILE A 172 -6.37 6.91 -4.98
C ILE A 172 -5.12 7.73 -5.25
N TRP A 173 -3.97 7.22 -4.83
CA TRP A 173 -2.69 7.92 -4.94
C TRP A 173 -1.57 6.95 -5.32
#